data_AF-A0A357T086-F1
#
_entry.id   AF-A0A357T086-F1
#
_cell.length_a   1.000
_cell.length_b   1.000
_cell.length_c   1.000
_cell.angle_alpha   90.00
_cell.angle_beta   90.00
_cell.angle_gamma   90.00
#
_symmetry.space_group_name_H-M   'P 1'
#
loop_
_entity.id
_entity.type
_entity.pdbx_description
1 polymer ?
#
loop_
_entity_poly.entity_id
_entity_poly.type
_entity_poly.pdbx_seq_one_letter_code
_entity_poly.pdbx_strand_id
1 'polypeptide(L)'
;SAQQAIIRVKQELGKDALILHSRPFKEGGFMGLFSKKRYEVLAAVDNSETMRMLSISKERSENTTDKKQPLFKSEQDLILPELEKVKQELNEIKQAIEGVSEQVRFKAKELSAPLSSAVEKEIRDTMIRTYPIKLSNHPTVVALVGPTGVG
;
A
#
# COMPACT_ATOMS: atom_id res chain seq x y z
N SER A 1 19.26 12.51 -16.72
CA SER A 1 17.87 12.66 -17.21
C SER A 1 17.00 11.48 -16.76
N ALA A 2 15.67 11.58 -16.83
CA ALA A 2 14.74 10.49 -16.53
C ALA A 2 15.08 9.22 -17.33
N GLN A 3 15.38 9.36 -18.63
CA GLN A 3 15.72 8.22 -19.50
C GLN A 3 16.97 7.47 -19.00
N GLN A 4 17.99 8.21 -18.54
CA GLN A 4 19.22 7.59 -18.01
C GLN A 4 18.97 6.83 -16.70
N ALA A 5 18.07 7.31 -15.85
CA ALA A 5 17.71 6.61 -14.61
C ALA A 5 16.99 5.30 -14.94
N ILE A 6 16.04 5.33 -15.88
CA ILE A 6 15.33 4.14 -16.35
C ILE A 6 16.29 3.13 -16.99
N ILE A 7 17.23 3.60 -17.81
CA ILE A 7 18.24 2.73 -18.44
C ILE A 7 19.09 2.03 -17.38
N ARG A 8 19.58 2.75 -16.36
CA ARG A 8 20.34 2.13 -15.26
C ARG A 8 19.53 1.08 -14.52
N VAL A 9 18.28 1.38 -14.17
CA VAL A 9 17.39 0.41 -13.50
C VAL A 9 17.20 -0.85 -14.34
N LYS A 10 17.00 -0.73 -15.66
CA LYS A 10 16.91 -1.91 -16.56
C LYS A 10 18.23 -2.65 -16.73
N GLN A 11 19.37 -1.97 -16.60
CA GLN A 11 20.69 -2.63 -16.62
C GLN A 11 20.94 -3.42 -15.34
N GLU A 12 20.48 -2.92 -14.19
CA GLU A 12 20.66 -3.56 -12.88
C GLU A 12 19.65 -4.69 -12.62
N LEU A 13 18.38 -4.50 -13.00
CA LEU A 13 17.30 -5.45 -12.73
C LEU A 13 16.98 -6.39 -13.91
N GLY A 14 17.51 -6.10 -15.10
CA GLY A 14 17.25 -6.85 -16.31
C GLY A 14 16.28 -6.16 -17.28
N LYS A 15 16.32 -6.59 -18.54
CA LYS A 15 15.51 -5.99 -19.64
C LYS A 15 14.01 -6.15 -19.40
N ASP A 16 13.62 -7.20 -18.69
CA ASP A 16 12.24 -7.54 -18.36
C ASP A 16 11.70 -6.78 -17.13
N ALA A 17 12.51 -5.90 -16.52
CA ALA A 17 12.05 -5.03 -15.44
C ALA A 17 10.93 -4.10 -15.90
N LEU A 18 9.80 -4.17 -15.20
CA LEU A 18 8.63 -3.33 -15.39
C LEU A 18 8.77 -2.05 -14.56
N ILE A 19 8.77 -0.90 -15.22
CA ILE A 19 8.82 0.40 -14.53
C ILE A 19 7.42 0.76 -14.06
N LEU A 20 7.22 0.82 -12.74
CA LEU A 20 5.93 1.12 -12.13
C LEU A 20 5.71 2.63 -12.01
N HIS A 21 6.74 3.36 -11.58
CA HIS A 21 6.65 4.80 -11.36
C HIS A 21 7.99 5.48 -11.56
N SER A 22 7.97 6.74 -11.99
CA SER A 22 9.16 7.59 -11.97
C SER A 22 8.79 9.03 -11.66
N ARG A 23 9.60 9.70 -10.84
CA ARG A 23 9.39 11.10 -10.50
C ARG A 23 10.72 11.85 -10.33
N PRO A 24 10.78 13.14 -10.68
CA PRO A 24 11.92 13.98 -10.34
C PRO A 24 11.90 14.32 -8.85
N PHE A 25 13.08 14.43 -8.24
CA PHE A 25 13.25 14.97 -6.90
C PHE A 25 14.51 15.86 -6.83
N LYS A 26 14.61 16.68 -5.80
CA LYS A 26 15.78 17.54 -5.55
C LYS A 26 16.59 16.94 -4.40
N GLU A 27 17.87 16.69 -4.65
CA GLU A 27 18.79 16.12 -3.66
C GLU A 27 19.79 17.19 -3.19
N GLY A 28 19.89 17.36 -1.87
CA GLY A 28 20.87 18.23 -1.20
C GLY A 28 20.54 19.73 -1.19
N GLY A 29 21.53 20.52 -0.74
CA GLY A 29 21.45 21.99 -0.63
C GLY A 29 21.05 22.50 0.75
N PHE A 30 21.63 23.62 1.20
CA PHE A 30 21.18 24.31 2.40
C PHE A 30 19.97 25.18 2.03
N MET A 31 18.83 24.96 2.68
CA MET A 31 17.59 25.73 2.47
C MET A 31 17.04 25.69 1.02
N GLY A 32 17.42 24.68 0.22
CA GLY A 32 16.97 24.50 -1.17
C GLY A 32 17.86 25.13 -2.25
N LEU A 33 18.86 25.94 -1.85
CA LEU A 33 19.89 26.48 -2.76
C LEU A 33 20.91 25.38 -3.13
N PHE A 34 21.35 25.37 -4.38
CA PHE A 34 22.29 24.38 -4.94
C PHE A 34 21.82 22.92 -4.94
N SER A 35 20.52 22.68 -4.84
CA SER A 35 19.94 21.34 -4.95
C SER A 35 20.10 20.78 -6.37
N LYS A 36 20.46 19.49 -6.47
CA LYS A 36 20.61 18.80 -7.77
C LYS A 36 19.31 18.09 -8.14
N LYS A 37 18.88 18.21 -9.40
CA LYS A 37 17.72 17.47 -9.91
C LYS A 37 18.09 16.00 -10.15
N ARG A 38 17.35 15.09 -9.54
CA ARG A 38 17.50 13.64 -9.59
C ARG A 38 16.17 12.99 -9.96
N TYR A 39 16.19 11.68 -10.16
CA TYR A 39 15.02 10.90 -10.52
C TYR A 39 14.97 9.63 -9.69
N GLU A 40 13.84 9.41 -9.03
CA GLU A 40 13.49 8.14 -8.42
C GLU A 40 12.72 7.32 -9.45
N VAL A 41 13.05 6.03 -9.54
CA VAL A 41 12.42 5.08 -10.45
C VAL A 41 12.08 3.83 -9.64
N LEU A 42 10.79 3.53 -9.55
CA LEU A 42 10.28 2.31 -8.94
C LEU A 42 10.03 1.27 -10.03
N ALA A 43 10.59 0.08 -9.88
CA ALA A 43 10.48 -1.00 -10.82
C ALA A 43 10.24 -2.34 -10.11
N ALA A 44 9.62 -3.27 -10.82
CA ALA A 44 9.40 -4.65 -10.39
C ALA A 44 9.91 -5.62 -11.45
N VAL A 45 10.33 -6.81 -11.03
CA VAL A 45 10.67 -7.93 -11.89
C VAL A 45 9.73 -9.07 -11.53
N ASP A 46 9.03 -9.60 -12.52
CA ASP A 46 8.19 -10.78 -12.35
C ASP A 46 9.04 -12.02 -12.64
N ASN A 47 9.12 -12.95 -11.68
CA ASN A 47 9.90 -14.18 -11.81
C ASN A 47 9.02 -15.39 -12.17
N SER A 48 7.80 -15.15 -12.70
CA SER A 48 6.91 -16.21 -13.16
C SER A 48 7.32 -16.76 -14.53
N GLU A 49 8.13 -17.83 -14.53
CA GLU A 49 8.49 -18.61 -15.73
C GLU A 49 7.28 -19.30 -16.43
N THR A 50 6.03 -19.13 -15.98
CA THR A 50 4.96 -20.08 -16.35
C THR A 50 3.89 -19.57 -17.32
N MET A 51 3.95 -18.35 -17.87
CA MET A 51 2.86 -17.84 -18.72
C MET A 51 3.30 -17.24 -20.06
N ARG A 52 4.30 -17.84 -20.72
CA ARG A 52 4.74 -17.42 -22.07
C ARG A 52 4.28 -18.32 -23.22
N MET A 53 3.18 -19.07 -23.05
CA MET A 53 2.68 -20.01 -24.09
C MET A 53 1.35 -19.61 -24.76
N LEU A 54 0.73 -18.46 -24.46
CA LEU A 54 -0.60 -18.15 -25.00
C LEU A 54 -0.69 -16.94 -25.94
N SER A 55 0.39 -16.60 -26.64
CA SER A 55 0.34 -15.56 -27.68
C SER A 55 1.07 -15.93 -28.97
N ILE A 56 0.89 -17.17 -29.44
CA ILE A 56 1.18 -17.50 -30.84
C ILE A 56 0.04 -18.36 -31.40
N SER A 57 -0.54 -17.84 -32.49
CA SER A 57 -1.36 -18.53 -33.51
C SER A 57 -2.73 -19.08 -33.11
N LYS A 58 -3.79 -18.41 -33.58
CA LYS A 58 -4.90 -19.12 -34.23
C LYS A 58 -5.62 -18.25 -35.26
N GLU A 59 -4.99 -18.09 -36.43
CA GLU A 59 -5.74 -18.10 -37.68
C GLU A 59 -5.69 -19.52 -38.25
N ARG A 60 -6.87 -19.98 -38.71
CA ARG A 60 -7.12 -21.04 -39.70
C ARG A 60 -7.17 -22.50 -39.24
N SER A 61 -8.34 -23.08 -39.55
CA SER A 61 -8.56 -24.39 -40.19
C SER A 61 -9.40 -25.40 -39.40
N GLU A 62 -10.31 -25.99 -40.15
CA GLU A 62 -11.45 -26.84 -39.83
C GLU A 62 -11.10 -28.29 -39.45
N ASN A 63 -12.07 -28.91 -38.75
CA ASN A 63 -12.56 -30.30 -38.80
C ASN A 63 -11.61 -31.47 -39.09
N THR A 64 -11.62 -32.46 -38.18
CA THR A 64 -11.92 -33.88 -38.49
C THR A 64 -12.35 -34.63 -37.23
N THR A 65 -13.39 -35.43 -37.38
CA THR A 65 -14.01 -36.37 -36.45
C THR A 65 -13.08 -37.53 -36.09
N ASP A 66 -13.01 -37.98 -34.83
CA ASP A 66 -12.98 -39.42 -34.52
C ASP A 66 -13.25 -39.79 -33.05
N LYS A 67 -13.96 -40.90 -32.87
CA LYS A 67 -14.46 -41.48 -31.60
C LYS A 67 -13.34 -41.97 -30.67
N LYS A 68 -13.39 -41.63 -29.37
CA LYS A 68 -12.78 -42.43 -28.27
C LYS A 68 -13.62 -42.38 -26.97
N GLN A 69 -14.28 -43.51 -26.69
CA GLN A 69 -14.54 -44.21 -25.42
C GLN A 69 -15.04 -43.45 -24.15
N PRO A 70 -16.02 -44.02 -23.40
CA PRO A 70 -16.49 -43.47 -22.13
C PRO A 70 -15.55 -43.91 -20.99
N LEU A 71 -14.36 -43.32 -20.89
CA LEU A 71 -13.46 -43.53 -19.76
C LEU A 71 -13.43 -42.32 -18.79
N PHE A 72 -14.08 -41.22 -19.16
CA PHE A 72 -14.08 -39.96 -18.41
C PHE A 72 -15.05 -39.90 -17.22
N LYS A 73 -15.97 -40.87 -17.08
CA LYS A 73 -16.95 -40.85 -15.98
C LYS A 73 -16.34 -41.27 -14.63
N SER A 74 -15.42 -42.24 -14.64
CA SER A 74 -14.88 -42.82 -13.41
C SER A 74 -13.98 -41.88 -12.61
N GLU A 75 -13.33 -40.90 -13.25
CA GLU A 75 -12.51 -39.91 -12.54
C GLU A 75 -13.37 -38.78 -11.97
N GLN A 76 -14.43 -38.36 -12.67
CA GLN A 76 -15.31 -37.28 -12.21
C GLN A 76 -16.07 -37.67 -10.93
N ASP A 77 -16.50 -38.92 -10.81
CA ASP A 77 -17.19 -39.45 -9.63
C ASP A 77 -16.31 -39.48 -8.37
N LEU A 78 -14.98 -39.47 -8.52
CA LEU A 78 -14.03 -39.44 -7.40
C LEU A 78 -13.58 -38.03 -7.02
N ILE A 79 -13.58 -37.08 -7.96
CA ILE A 79 -13.12 -35.70 -7.75
C ILE A 79 -14.20 -34.81 -7.12
N LEU A 80 -15.47 -35.04 -7.47
CA LEU A 80 -16.61 -34.32 -6.91
C LEU A 80 -16.65 -34.29 -5.36
N PRO A 81 -16.49 -35.42 -4.64
CA PRO A 81 -16.51 -35.40 -3.18
C PRO A 81 -15.31 -34.70 -2.56
N GLU A 82 -14.14 -34.67 -3.23
CA GLU A 82 -12.99 -33.89 -2.75
C GLU A 82 -13.21 -32.40 -2.93
N LEU A 83 -13.81 -31.98 -4.05
CA LEU A 83 -14.12 -30.58 -4.31
C LEU A 83 -15.18 -30.03 -3.35
N GLU A 84 -16.16 -30.86 -2.96
CA GLU A 84 -17.14 -30.52 -1.93
C GLU A 84 -16.48 -30.32 -0.55
N LYS A 85 -15.53 -31.18 -0.17
CA LYS A 85 -14.74 -31.00 1.06
C LYS A 85 -13.93 -29.71 1.03
N VAL A 86 -13.25 -29.42 -0.07
CA VAL A 86 -12.48 -28.17 -0.23
C VAL A 86 -13.38 -26.94 -0.13
N LYS A 87 -14.58 -26.97 -0.74
CA LYS A 87 -15.56 -25.88 -0.63
C LYS A 87 -16.02 -25.69 0.82
N GLN A 88 -16.20 -26.78 1.57
CA GLN A 88 -16.57 -26.73 2.97
C GLN A 88 -15.43 -26.10 3.81
N GLU A 89 -14.20 -26.57 3.66
CA GLU A 89 -13.03 -26.02 4.36
C GLU A 89 -12.83 -24.53 4.07
N LEU A 90 -12.99 -24.10 2.81
CA LEU A 90 -12.93 -22.68 2.44
C LEU A 90 -14.03 -21.86 3.09
N ASN A 91 -15.23 -22.41 3.25
CA ASN A 91 -16.33 -21.73 3.93
C ASN A 91 -16.07 -21.59 5.44
N GLU A 92 -15.49 -22.62 6.08
CA GLU A 92 -15.05 -22.56 7.47
C GLU A 92 -13.95 -21.51 7.69
N ILE A 93 -12.95 -21.47 6.80
CA ILE A 93 -11.89 -20.45 6.82
C ILE A 93 -12.48 -19.04 6.64
N LYS A 94 -13.42 -18.87 5.70
CA LYS A 94 -14.10 -17.59 5.49
C LYS A 94 -14.81 -17.12 6.76
N GLN A 95 -15.55 -18.00 7.44
CA GLN A 95 -16.25 -17.66 8.69
C GLN A 95 -15.27 -17.31 9.81
N ALA A 96 -14.15 -18.04 9.94
CA ALA A 96 -13.11 -17.73 10.91
C ALA A 96 -12.48 -16.36 10.66
N ILE A 97 -12.18 -16.03 9.40
CA ILE A 97 -11.63 -14.73 8.99
C ILE A 97 -12.64 -13.61 9.26
N GLU A 98 -13.92 -13.80 8.92
CA GLU A 98 -14.97 -12.82 9.19
C GLU A 98 -15.09 -12.53 10.70
N GLY A 99 -15.09 -13.57 11.54
CA GLY A 99 -15.13 -13.44 13.00
C GLY A 99 -13.90 -12.70 13.58
N VAL A 100 -12.70 -12.98 13.07
CA VAL A 100 -11.48 -12.27 13.48
C VAL A 100 -11.47 -10.83 12.97
N SER A 101 -11.95 -10.60 11.74
CA SER A 101 -11.99 -9.26 11.12
C SER A 101 -12.90 -8.31 11.89
N GLU A 102 -14.04 -8.78 12.39
CA GLU A 102 -14.92 -8.00 13.25
C GLU A 102 -14.24 -7.69 14.58
N GLN A 103 -13.60 -8.66 15.25
CA GLN A 103 -12.88 -8.40 16.50
C GLN A 103 -11.74 -7.38 16.34
N VAL A 104 -10.98 -7.44 15.23
CA VAL A 104 -9.92 -6.47 14.93
C VAL A 104 -10.53 -5.10 14.64
N ARG A 105 -11.65 -5.05 13.90
CA ARG A 105 -12.36 -3.79 13.60
C ARG A 105 -12.94 -3.15 14.86
N PHE A 106 -13.49 -3.92 15.80
CA PHE A 106 -13.99 -3.43 17.09
C PHE A 106 -12.84 -2.92 17.97
N LYS A 107 -11.74 -3.66 18.10
CA LYS A 107 -10.55 -3.19 18.84
C LYS A 107 -9.89 -1.97 18.20
N ALA A 108 -9.80 -1.94 16.88
CA ALA A 108 -9.30 -0.77 16.15
C ALA A 108 -10.22 0.45 16.33
N LYS A 109 -11.54 0.24 16.42
CA LYS A 109 -12.52 1.31 16.65
C LYS A 109 -12.50 1.83 18.09
N GLU A 110 -12.20 0.99 19.08
CA GLU A 110 -11.92 1.44 20.46
C GLU A 110 -10.60 2.22 20.54
N LEU A 111 -9.55 1.75 19.86
CA LEU A 111 -8.27 2.46 19.81
C LEU A 111 -8.33 3.77 18.98
N SER A 112 -9.24 3.84 18.00
CA SER A 112 -9.45 5.02 17.15
C SER A 112 -10.57 5.93 17.66
N ALA A 113 -11.33 5.52 18.69
CA ALA A 113 -12.15 6.47 19.42
C ALA A 113 -11.22 7.57 19.91
N PRO A 114 -11.57 8.86 19.74
CA PRO A 114 -10.62 9.92 19.94
C PRO A 114 -10.18 9.96 21.40
N LEU A 115 -9.03 9.33 21.68
CA LEU A 115 -8.21 9.56 22.86
C LEU A 115 -8.03 11.07 23.06
N SER A 116 -8.11 11.85 21.97
CA SER A 116 -8.10 13.31 22.02
C SER A 116 -9.16 13.91 22.92
N SER A 117 -10.36 13.35 23.09
CA SER A 117 -11.38 14.01 23.91
C SER A 117 -11.10 13.93 25.42
N ALA A 118 -10.66 12.76 25.90
CA ALA A 118 -10.24 12.58 27.29
C ALA A 118 -8.92 13.30 27.56
N VAL A 119 -7.94 13.15 26.66
CA VAL A 119 -6.62 13.79 26.77
C VAL A 119 -6.72 15.32 26.64
N GLU A 120 -7.55 15.85 25.73
CA GLU A 120 -7.80 17.30 25.63
C GLU A 120 -8.47 17.85 26.87
N LYS A 121 -9.38 17.09 27.49
CA LYS A 121 -10.03 17.52 28.74
C LYS A 121 -8.99 17.64 29.85
N GLU A 122 -8.12 16.64 29.99
CA GLU A 122 -7.08 16.62 31.02
C GLU A 122 -6.00 17.68 30.80
N ILE A 123 -5.61 17.90 29.53
CA ILE A 123 -4.70 19.00 29.16
C ILE A 123 -5.33 20.37 29.48
N ARG A 124 -6.63 20.57 29.19
CA ARG A 124 -7.34 21.82 29.51
C ARG A 124 -7.46 22.08 31.01
N ASP A 125 -7.66 21.03 31.80
CA ASP A 125 -7.82 21.16 33.26
C ASP A 125 -6.48 21.40 33.96
N THR A 126 -5.37 20.90 33.40
CA THR A 126 -4.03 21.01 34.01
C THR A 126 -3.24 22.22 33.52
N MET A 127 -3.45 22.67 32.28
CA MET A 127 -2.70 23.79 31.70
C MET A 127 -3.29 25.14 32.13
N ILE A 128 -2.41 26.14 32.32
CA ILE A 128 -2.84 27.52 32.50
C ILE A 128 -3.62 27.96 31.26
N ARG A 129 -4.82 28.53 31.46
CA ARG A 129 -5.63 29.07 30.36
C ARG A 129 -4.87 30.19 29.65
N THR A 130 -4.37 29.90 28.44
CA THR A 130 -3.73 30.90 27.58
C THR A 130 -4.77 31.59 26.71
N TYR A 131 -4.65 32.91 26.54
CA TYR A 131 -5.42 33.66 25.55
C TYR A 131 -4.52 34.04 24.37
N PRO A 132 -4.96 33.85 23.12
CA PRO A 132 -4.15 34.20 21.96
C PRO A 132 -3.97 35.73 21.89
N ILE A 133 -2.73 36.17 21.68
CA ILE A 133 -2.42 37.58 21.43
C ILE A 133 -2.88 37.93 20.02
N LYS A 134 -3.89 38.79 19.90
CA LYS A 134 -4.36 39.32 18.62
C LYS A 134 -3.59 40.59 18.29
N LEU A 135 -2.77 40.55 17.24
CA LEU A 135 -2.05 41.73 16.74
C LEU A 135 -2.87 42.44 15.65
N SER A 136 -2.76 43.76 15.63
CA SER A 136 -3.37 44.67 14.66
C SER A 136 -2.39 44.99 13.51
N ASN A 137 -2.86 45.68 12.47
CA ASN A 137 -2.04 46.11 11.32
C ASN A 137 -1.10 47.29 11.60
N HIS A 138 -0.95 47.73 12.86
CA HIS A 138 0.00 48.77 13.23
C HIS A 138 1.19 48.18 13.99
N PRO A 139 2.38 48.81 13.90
CA PRO A 139 3.57 48.31 14.60
C PRO A 139 3.31 48.16 16.10
N THR A 140 3.44 46.93 16.61
CA THR A 140 3.19 46.58 18.02
C THR A 140 4.42 45.92 18.61
N VAL A 141 4.87 46.40 19.77
CA VAL A 141 5.99 45.80 20.51
C VAL A 141 5.43 44.86 21.58
N VAL A 142 5.90 43.61 21.59
CA VAL A 142 5.56 42.60 22.59
C VAL A 142 6.81 42.24 23.38
N ALA A 143 6.78 42.41 24.70
CA ALA A 143 7.84 42.00 25.60
C ALA A 143 7.37 40.81 26.43
N LEU A 144 8.14 39.71 26.42
CA LEU A 144 7.92 38.56 27.30
C LEU A 144 8.79 38.74 28.54
N VAL A 145 8.17 38.72 29.72
CA VAL A 145 8.86 38.87 31.00
C VAL A 145 8.62 37.62 31.83
N GLY A 146 9.69 37.04 32.36
CA GLY A 146 9.67 35.89 33.25
C GLY A 146 10.36 36.19 34.58
N PRO A 147 10.24 35.31 35.59
CA PRO A 147 10.96 35.47 36.84
C PRO A 147 12.46 35.52 36.55
N THR A 148 13.14 36.53 37.10
CA THR A 148 14.59 36.58 37.07
C THR A 148 15.08 35.73 38.24
N GLY A 149 15.66 34.57 37.93
CA GLY A 149 16.13 33.59 38.92
C GLY A 149 17.38 34.08 39.64
N VAL A 150 17.23 35.03 40.55
CA VAL A 150 18.26 35.36 41.56
C VAL A 150 17.84 34.71 42.87
N GLY A 151 18.68 33.78 43.36
CA GLY A 151 18.50 33.08 44.63
C GLY A 151 18.85 33.94 45.83
#